data_AF-A0A2G2BMC4-F1
#
_entry.id   AF-A0A2G2BMC4-F1
#
_cell.length_a   1.000
_cell.length_b   1.000
_cell.length_c   1.000
_cell.angle_alpha   90.00
_cell.angle_beta   90.00
_cell.angle_gamma   90.00
#
_symmetry.space_group_name_H-M   'P 1'
#
loop_
_entity.id
_entity.type
_entity.pdbx_description
1 polymer ?
#
loop_
_entity_poly.entity_id
_entity_poly.type
_entity_poly.pdbx_seq_one_letter_code
_entity_poly.pdbx_strand_id
1 'polypeptide(L)'
;MASELGSLAGRSGTAFVVKWVASVIQILGYAGTAFGWTPWNLYLFVVGVLGWLIVGVLWNDRAIMLIHFVALGAMFAGMART
;
A
#
# COMPACT_ATOMS: atom_id res chain seq x y z
N MET A 1 25.65 8.67 -16.53
CA MET A 1 25.23 9.94 -15.90
C MET A 1 23.86 10.45 -16.39
N ALA A 2 23.67 10.91 -17.63
CA ALA A 2 22.36 11.50 -18.05
C ALA A 2 21.18 10.49 -18.07
N SER A 3 21.41 9.24 -18.50
CA SER A 3 20.41 8.17 -18.46
C SER A 3 20.05 7.71 -17.04
N GLU A 4 21.01 7.79 -16.12
CA GLU A 4 20.82 7.46 -14.70
C GLU A 4 19.99 8.53 -13.98
N LEU A 5 20.17 9.81 -14.33
CA LEU A 5 19.35 10.90 -13.78
C LEU A 5 17.88 10.77 -14.20
N GLY A 6 17.63 10.35 -15.45
CA GLY A 6 16.26 10.09 -15.93
C GLY A 6 15.59 8.91 -15.21
N SER A 7 16.32 7.82 -14.94
CA SER A 7 15.76 6.65 -14.26
C SER A 7 15.48 6.91 -12.78
N LEU A 8 16.35 7.69 -12.10
CA LEU A 8 16.16 8.08 -10.71
C LEU A 8 14.96 9.03 -10.55
N ALA A 9 14.83 10.01 -11.44
CA ALA A 9 13.68 10.93 -11.46
C ALA A 9 12.36 10.20 -11.76
N GLY A 10 12.38 9.22 -12.68
CA GLY A 10 11.21 8.39 -12.98
C GLY A 10 10.79 7.51 -11.79
N ARG A 11 11.77 6.95 -11.06
CA ARG A 11 11.50 6.12 -9.88
C ARG A 11 10.96 6.94 -8.71
N SER A 12 11.47 8.17 -8.50
CA SER A 12 10.95 9.08 -7.48
C SER A 12 9.53 9.56 -7.80
N GLY A 13 9.24 9.87 -9.07
CA GLY A 13 7.89 10.24 -9.52
C GLY A 13 6.89 9.11 -9.35
N THR A 14 7.28 7.88 -9.72
CA THR A 14 6.42 6.70 -9.57
C THR A 14 6.09 6.44 -8.10
N ALA A 15 7.09 6.43 -7.22
CA ALA A 15 6.87 6.22 -5.79
C ALA A 15 5.99 7.32 -5.17
N PHE A 16 6.12 8.56 -5.65
CA PHE A 16 5.27 9.67 -5.21
C PHE A 16 3.79 9.45 -5.58
N VAL A 17 3.49 9.03 -6.81
CA VAL A 17 2.10 8.77 -7.21
C VAL A 17 1.53 7.57 -6.45
N VAL A 18 2.28 6.46 -6.42
CA VAL A 18 1.80 5.22 -5.79
C VAL A 18 1.52 5.41 -4.30
N LYS A 19 2.39 6.10 -3.54
CA LYS A 19 2.15 6.31 -2.10
C LYS A 19 0.89 7.12 -1.82
N TRP A 20 0.61 8.15 -2.62
CA TRP A 20 -0.57 9.00 -2.41
C TRP A 20 -1.85 8.25 -2.77
N VAL A 21 -1.86 7.53 -3.89
CA VAL A 21 -3.01 6.68 -4.27
C VAL A 21 -3.25 5.61 -3.20
N ALA A 22 -2.21 4.91 -2.77
CA ALA A 22 -2.30 3.89 -1.71
C ALA A 22 -2.84 4.46 -0.39
N SER A 23 -2.42 5.69 -0.03
CA SER A 23 -2.88 6.37 1.18
C SER A 23 -4.35 6.75 1.11
N VAL A 24 -4.81 7.32 -0.01
CA VAL A 24 -6.23 7.66 -0.21
C VAL A 24 -7.09 6.41 -0.09
N ILE A 25 -6.68 5.30 -0.72
CA ILE A 25 -7.42 4.04 -0.66
C ILE A 25 -7.45 3.49 0.78
N GLN A 26 -6.35 3.55 1.53
CA GLN A 26 -6.34 3.17 2.95
C GLN A 26 -7.27 4.04 3.80
N ILE A 27 -7.31 5.36 3.57
CA ILE A 27 -8.24 6.27 4.25
C ILE A 27 -9.69 5.87 3.98
N LEU A 28 -10.02 5.48 2.75
CA LEU A 28 -11.35 4.94 2.44
C LEU A 28 -11.61 3.60 3.16
N GLY A 29 -10.59 2.76 3.33
CA GLY A 29 -10.67 1.55 4.15
C GLY A 29 -10.98 1.86 5.63
N TYR A 30 -10.29 2.84 6.21
CA TYR A 30 -10.57 3.31 7.58
C TYR A 30 -11.98 3.87 7.71
N ALA A 31 -12.42 4.68 6.75
CA ALA A 31 -13.79 5.18 6.70
C ALA A 31 -14.80 4.02 6.62
N GLY A 32 -14.57 3.05 5.71
CA GLY A 32 -15.42 1.86 5.58
C GLY A 32 -15.54 1.08 6.89
N THR A 33 -14.46 0.95 7.67
CA THR A 33 -14.51 0.35 9.01
C THR A 33 -15.35 1.18 9.99
N ALA A 34 -15.16 2.50 10.00
CA ALA A 34 -15.93 3.39 10.88
C ALA A 34 -17.43 3.38 10.57
N PHE A 35 -17.82 3.20 9.31
CA PHE A 35 -19.21 3.15 8.86
C PHE A 35 -19.79 1.73 8.75
N GLY A 36 -19.04 0.70 9.15
CA GLY A 36 -19.51 -0.70 9.13
C GLY A 36 -19.69 -1.30 7.73
N TRP A 37 -18.98 -0.79 6.72
CA TRP A 37 -19.05 -1.25 5.33
C TRP A 37 -18.19 -2.49 5.08
N THR A 38 -18.65 -3.63 5.59
CA THR A 38 -18.05 -4.94 5.30
C THR A 38 -18.71 -5.60 4.08
N PRO A 39 -17.94 -6.29 3.21
CA PRO A 39 -16.48 -6.52 3.27
C PRO A 39 -15.65 -5.44 2.53
N TRP A 40 -16.28 -4.39 1.99
CA TRP A 40 -15.61 -3.39 1.14
C TRP A 40 -14.41 -2.70 1.82
N ASN A 41 -14.51 -2.42 3.11
CA ASN A 41 -13.41 -1.87 3.90
C ASN A 41 -12.14 -2.75 3.83
N LEU A 42 -12.30 -4.08 3.88
CA LEU A 42 -11.19 -5.03 3.81
C LEU A 42 -10.51 -5.01 2.44
N TYR A 43 -11.28 -4.96 1.35
CA TYR A 43 -10.72 -4.87 0.00
C TYR A 43 -9.95 -3.57 -0.21
N LEU A 44 -10.49 -2.44 0.28
CA LEU A 44 -9.79 -1.16 0.25
C LEU A 44 -8.47 -1.23 1.02
N PHE A 45 -8.47 -1.81 2.22
CA PHE A 45 -7.22 -2.01 2.95
C PHE A 45 -6.21 -2.90 2.20
N VAL A 46 -6.64 -4.00 1.57
CA VAL A 46 -5.72 -4.87 0.81
C VAL A 46 -5.04 -4.09 -0.30
N VAL A 47 -5.82 -3.32 -1.08
CA VAL A 47 -5.29 -2.50 -2.17
C VAL A 47 -4.34 -1.42 -1.62
N GLY A 48 -4.71 -0.74 -0.53
CA GLY A 48 -3.86 0.26 0.12
C GLY A 48 -2.55 -0.33 0.65
N VAL A 49 -2.60 -1.49 1.30
CA VAL A 49 -1.43 -2.19 1.84
C VAL A 49 -0.51 -2.68 0.73
N LEU A 50 -1.05 -3.22 -0.37
CA LEU A 50 -0.27 -3.61 -1.55
C LEU A 50 0.44 -2.40 -2.18
N GLY A 51 -0.26 -1.27 -2.30
CA GLY A 51 0.33 -0.03 -2.81
C GLY A 51 1.49 0.45 -1.94
N TRP A 52 1.34 0.43 -0.61
CA TRP A 52 2.44 0.79 0.30
C TRP A 52 3.59 -0.23 0.33
N LEU A 53 3.30 -1.52 0.12
CA LEU A 53 4.35 -2.54 -0.06
C LEU A 53 5.20 -2.23 -1.31
N ILE A 54 4.55 -1.84 -2.42
CA ILE A 54 5.25 -1.40 -3.64
C ILE A 54 6.11 -0.16 -3.36
N VAL A 55 5.60 0.81 -2.60
CA VAL A 55 6.38 2.00 -2.18
C VAL A 55 7.61 1.59 -1.37
N GLY A 56 7.48 0.65 -0.45
CA GLY A 56 8.61 0.09 0.31
C GLY A 56 9.68 -0.50 -0.60
N VAL A 57 9.30 -1.25 -1.64
CA VAL A 57 10.23 -1.78 -2.65
C VAL A 57 10.87 -0.64 -3.46
N LEU A 58 10.09 0.35 -3.90
CA LEU A 58 10.58 1.46 -4.69
C LEU A 58 11.61 2.31 -3.93
N TRP A 59 11.38 2.53 -2.63
CA TRP A 59 12.28 3.24 -1.72
C TRP A 59 13.38 2.37 -1.10
N ASN A 60 13.35 1.06 -1.33
CA ASN A 60 14.24 0.10 -0.68
C ASN A 60 14.19 0.17 0.87
N ASP A 61 13.01 0.48 1.42
CA ASP A 61 12.77 0.62 2.85
C ASP A 61 12.24 -0.70 3.42
N ARG A 62 13.09 -1.39 4.18
CA ARG A 62 12.78 -2.70 4.78
C ARG A 62 11.72 -2.62 5.87
N ALA A 63 11.61 -1.50 6.58
CA ALA A 63 10.62 -1.32 7.62
C ALA A 63 9.22 -1.19 7.00
N ILE A 64 9.07 -0.36 5.95
CA ILE A 64 7.81 -0.23 5.21
C ILE A 64 7.40 -1.56 4.59
N MET A 65 8.34 -2.30 4.00
CA MET A 65 8.05 -3.62 3.43
C MET A 65 7.57 -4.61 4.49
N LEU A 66 8.28 -4.70 5.62
CA LEU A 66 7.94 -5.63 6.71
C LEU A 66 6.52 -5.39 7.24
N ILE A 67 6.19 -4.15 7.61
CA ILE A 67 4.90 -3.87 8.24
C ILE A 67 3.72 -4.15 7.30
N HIS A 68 3.84 -3.81 6.02
CA HIS A 68 2.77 -4.02 5.05
C HIS A 68 2.65 -5.49 4.65
N PHE A 69 3.77 -6.22 4.58
CA PHE A 69 3.74 -7.65 4.32
C PHE A 69 3.06 -8.42 5.45
N VAL A 70 3.40 -8.12 6.71
CA VAL A 70 2.76 -8.73 7.89
C VAL A 70 1.28 -8.35 7.97
N ALA A 71 0.94 -7.08 7.74
CA ALA A 71 -0.46 -6.64 7.71
C ALA A 71 -1.27 -7.40 6.64
N LEU A 72 -0.72 -7.54 5.43
CA LEU A 72 -1.37 -8.28 4.34
C LEU A 72 -1.63 -9.75 4.72
N GLY A 73 -0.64 -10.42 5.31
CA GLY A 73 -0.78 -11.80 5.78
C GLY A 73 -1.84 -11.95 6.88
N ALA A 74 -1.84 -11.04 7.86
CA ALA A 74 -2.84 -11.03 8.92
C ALA A 74 -4.26 -10.79 8.39
N MET A 75 -4.42 -9.88 7.43
CA MET A 75 -5.70 -9.59 6.78
C MET A 75 -6.25 -10.81 6.03
N PHE A 76 -5.44 -11.47 5.20
CA PHE A 76 -5.88 -12.68 4.50
C PHE A 76 -6.19 -13.83 5.45
N ALA A 77 -5.40 -14.01 6.51
CA ALA A 77 -5.69 -15.00 7.54
C ALA A 77 -7.01 -14.72 8.26
N GLY A 78 -7.36 -13.44 8.47
CA GLY A 78 -8.66 -13.03 9.01
C GLY A 78 -9.81 -13.34 8.05
N MET A 79 -9.68 -12.94 6.79
CA MET A 79 -10.70 -13.15 5.75
C MET A 79 -10.94 -14.63 5.43
N ALA A 80 -9.92 -15.49 5.51
CA ALA A 80 -10.07 -16.92 5.26
C ALA A 80 -10.85 -17.66 6.37
N ARG A 81 -11.07 -17.02 7.54
CA ARG A 81 -11.80 -17.60 8.67
C ARG A 81 -13.26 -17.14 8.76
N THR A 82 -13.67 -16.20 7.90
CA THR A 82 -15.04 -15.67 7.79
C THR A 82 -15.72 -16.27 6.57
#